data_AF-A0A940Z7Y1-F1
#
_entry.id   AF-A0A940Z7Y1-F1
#
_cell.length_a   1.000
_cell.length_b   1.000
_cell.length_c   1.000
_cell.angle_alpha   90.00
_cell.angle_beta   90.00
_cell.angle_gamma   90.00
#
_symmetry.space_group_name_H-M   'P 1'
#
loop_
_entity.id
_entity.type
_entity.pdbx_description
1 polymer ?
#
loop_
_entity_poly.entity_id
_entity_poly.type
_entity_poly.pdbx_seq_one_letter_code
_entity_poly.pdbx_strand_id
1 'polypeptide(L)'
;MKEFQNRTRFLFFLCLLLLLPACLPNKKLTVGATATLLEEVARASSRQSDLRILREGMPAYLMLIDGMIQAVPDNEQLLIAAAQSYSSFASLFVEDQDKEYANLLYGRGKQYALKSLEMRGVREPLRRTFEDFTESLKTLRKKDVPYIFWTATCWANWIRLNLDSIEAVSELPRVESLMSTKDSTMAAPTSSWEYGLLPGRKSLAEISKKRRNIF
;
A
#
# COMPACT_ATOMS: atom_id res chain seq x y z
N MET A 1 11.27 -55.05 33.41
CA MET A 1 10.68 -55.05 32.04
C MET A 1 9.49 -54.10 31.86
N LYS A 2 8.51 -54.02 32.78
CA LYS A 2 7.33 -53.13 32.63
C LYS A 2 7.64 -51.61 32.58
N GLU A 3 8.67 -51.13 33.29
CA GLU A 3 9.01 -49.69 33.28
C GLU A 3 9.55 -49.19 31.94
N PHE A 4 10.28 -50.02 31.21
CA PHE A 4 10.86 -49.64 29.91
C PHE A 4 9.77 -49.45 28.84
N GLN A 5 8.71 -50.26 28.92
CA GLN A 5 7.54 -50.21 28.04
C GLN A 5 6.66 -48.99 28.32
N ASN A 6 6.57 -48.55 29.59
CA ASN A 6 5.87 -47.31 29.95
C ASN A 6 6.62 -46.06 29.50
N ARG A 7 7.96 -46.05 29.54
CA ARG A 7 8.76 -44.92 29.04
C ARG A 7 8.63 -44.72 27.53
N THR A 8 8.59 -45.79 26.74
CA THR A 8 8.40 -45.70 25.28
C THR A 8 7.00 -45.22 24.91
N ARG A 9 5.96 -45.69 25.62
CA ARG A 9 4.58 -45.20 25.44
C ARG A 9 4.44 -43.73 25.83
N PHE A 10 5.11 -43.30 26.91
CA PHE A 10 5.11 -41.91 27.36
C PHE A 10 5.81 -40.99 26.34
N LEU A 11 6.97 -41.41 25.80
CA LEU A 11 7.67 -40.68 24.74
C LEU A 11 6.83 -40.55 23.46
N PHE A 12 6.11 -41.61 23.09
CA PHE A 12 5.21 -41.59 21.94
C PHE A 12 4.03 -40.62 22.15
N PHE A 13 3.40 -40.65 23.33
CA PHE A 13 2.33 -39.72 23.69
C PHE A 13 2.82 -38.26 23.77
N LEU A 14 4.01 -38.02 24.30
CA LEU A 14 4.62 -36.70 24.39
C LEU A 14 4.94 -36.15 22.98
N CYS A 15 5.47 -36.99 22.09
CA CYS A 15 5.73 -36.62 20.70
C CYS A 15 4.43 -36.31 19.94
N LEU A 16 3.39 -37.13 20.13
CA LEU A 16 2.07 -36.89 19.55
C LEU A 16 1.43 -35.59 20.07
N LEU A 17 1.60 -35.28 21.36
CA LEU A 17 1.12 -34.04 21.98
C LEU A 17 1.86 -32.79 21.44
N LEU A 18 3.15 -32.92 21.13
CA LEU A 18 3.98 -31.86 20.51
C LEU A 18 3.67 -31.60 19.04
N LEU A 19 3.05 -32.56 18.33
CA LEU A 19 2.67 -32.44 16.91
C LEU A 19 1.30 -31.79 16.69
N LEU A 20 0.43 -31.76 17.72
CA LEU A 20 -0.91 -31.13 17.65
C LEU A 20 -0.91 -29.62 17.31
N PRO A 21 0.00 -28.77 17.83
CA PRO A 21 0.00 -27.34 17.47
C PRO A 21 0.48 -27.05 16.04
N ALA A 22 1.09 -28.01 15.34
CA ALA A 22 1.58 -27.83 13.97
C ALA A 22 0.46 -27.76 12.92
N CYS A 23 -0.74 -28.25 13.23
CA CYS A 23 -1.92 -28.16 12.36
C CYS A 23 -2.82 -26.95 12.66
N LEU A 24 -2.46 -26.08 13.62
CA LEU A 24 -3.23 -24.87 13.87
C LEU A 24 -2.90 -23.82 12.81
N PRO A 25 -3.87 -23.38 11.99
CA PRO A 25 -3.62 -22.38 10.96
C PRO A 25 -3.27 -21.04 11.63
N ASN A 26 -1.98 -20.69 11.60
CA ASN A 26 -1.53 -19.37 12.02
C ASN A 26 -1.77 -18.38 10.87
N LYS A 27 -2.82 -17.56 11.01
CA LYS A 27 -3.22 -16.56 10.01
C LYS A 27 -2.04 -15.72 9.50
N LYS A 28 -1.09 -15.35 10.37
CA LYS A 28 0.08 -14.55 9.97
C LYS A 28 1.02 -15.31 9.04
N LEU A 29 1.26 -16.59 9.32
CA LEU A 29 2.14 -17.42 8.48
C LEU A 29 1.50 -17.70 7.13
N THR A 30 0.22 -18.08 7.12
CA THR A 30 -0.53 -18.33 5.88
C THR A 30 -0.60 -17.07 5.02
N VAL A 31 -1.00 -15.94 5.60
CA VAL A 31 -1.12 -14.67 4.86
C VAL A 31 0.24 -14.14 4.44
N GLY A 32 1.31 -14.33 5.22
CA GLY A 32 2.67 -13.99 4.82
C GLY A 32 3.11 -14.77 3.57
N ALA A 33 2.85 -16.08 3.52
CA ALA A 33 3.13 -16.90 2.35
C ALA A 33 2.24 -16.54 1.14
N THR A 34 1.01 -16.11 1.37
CA THR A 34 0.13 -15.63 0.29
C THR A 34 0.52 -14.22 -0.18
N ALA A 35 1.07 -13.37 0.69
CA ALA A 35 1.51 -12.01 0.32
C ALA A 35 2.64 -12.03 -0.72
N THR A 36 3.57 -12.98 -0.61
CA THR A 36 4.62 -13.17 -1.63
C THR A 36 4.03 -13.60 -2.98
N LEU A 37 2.99 -14.45 -2.98
CA LEU A 37 2.26 -14.78 -4.20
C LEU A 37 1.54 -13.56 -4.78
N LEU A 38 0.93 -12.69 -3.95
CA LEU A 38 0.31 -11.46 -4.42
C LEU A 38 1.33 -10.50 -5.03
N GLU A 39 2.55 -10.43 -4.50
CA GLU A 39 3.63 -9.64 -5.08
C GLU A 39 4.00 -10.16 -6.47
N GLU A 40 4.08 -11.47 -6.65
CA GLU A 40 4.30 -12.10 -7.96
C GLU A 40 3.13 -11.85 -8.93
N VAL A 41 1.88 -11.89 -8.46
CA VAL A 41 0.70 -11.51 -9.26
C VAL A 41 0.78 -10.05 -9.69
N ALA A 42 1.17 -9.14 -8.78
CA ALA A 42 1.35 -7.72 -9.11
C ALA A 42 2.45 -7.51 -10.16
N ARG A 43 3.58 -8.21 -10.04
CA ARG A 43 4.67 -8.19 -11.04
C ARG A 43 4.26 -8.78 -12.38
N ALA A 44 3.49 -9.87 -12.38
CA ALA A 44 2.96 -10.46 -13.60
C ALA A 44 1.95 -9.51 -14.28
N SER A 45 1.10 -8.86 -13.47
CA SER A 45 0.12 -7.88 -13.93
C SER A 45 0.77 -6.65 -14.56
N SER A 46 1.88 -6.14 -14.00
CA SER A 46 2.61 -5.02 -14.60
C SER A 46 3.28 -5.37 -15.94
N ARG A 47 3.53 -6.67 -16.17
CA ARG A 47 4.08 -7.20 -17.43
C ARG A 47 3.01 -7.62 -18.42
N GLN A 48 1.74 -7.52 -18.05
CA GLN A 48 0.62 -7.94 -18.89
C GLN A 48 0.47 -6.97 -20.06
N SER A 49 0.49 -7.48 -21.29
CA SER A 49 0.31 -6.67 -22.50
C SER A 49 -1.17 -6.40 -22.82
N ASP A 50 -2.07 -7.29 -22.37
CA ASP A 50 -3.51 -7.11 -22.53
C ASP A 50 -4.11 -6.32 -21.36
N LEU A 51 -4.32 -5.01 -21.58
CA LEU A 51 -4.96 -4.13 -20.60
C LEU A 51 -6.43 -4.47 -20.32
N ARG A 52 -7.10 -5.24 -21.19
CA ARG A 52 -8.47 -5.69 -20.93
C ARG A 52 -8.50 -6.75 -19.83
N ILE A 53 -7.56 -7.70 -19.85
CA ILE A 53 -7.40 -8.68 -18.78
C ILE A 53 -7.16 -7.97 -17.44
N LEU A 54 -6.28 -6.95 -17.45
CA LEU A 54 -5.99 -6.19 -16.24
C LEU A 54 -7.23 -5.43 -15.74
N ARG A 55 -7.95 -4.74 -16.64
CA ARG A 55 -9.17 -4.01 -16.31
C ARG A 55 -10.25 -4.90 -15.71
N GLU A 56 -10.48 -6.06 -16.30
CA GLU A 56 -11.53 -7.00 -15.88
C GLU A 56 -11.16 -7.78 -14.61
N GLY A 57 -9.87 -8.11 -14.43
CA GLY A 57 -9.39 -8.88 -13.28
C GLY A 57 -9.10 -8.05 -12.03
N MET A 58 -8.75 -6.78 -12.18
CA MET A 58 -8.34 -5.92 -11.06
C MET A 58 -9.40 -5.78 -9.96
N PRO A 59 -10.71 -5.62 -10.24
CA PRO A 59 -11.72 -5.56 -9.19
C PRO A 59 -11.69 -6.78 -8.25
N ALA A 60 -11.54 -7.99 -8.79
CA ALA A 60 -11.44 -9.20 -7.99
C ALA A 60 -10.14 -9.24 -7.17
N TYR A 61 -9.02 -8.79 -7.75
CA TYR A 61 -7.75 -8.64 -7.03
C TYR A 61 -7.84 -7.65 -5.86
N LEU A 62 -8.50 -6.51 -6.06
CA LEU A 62 -8.73 -5.50 -5.02
C LEU A 62 -9.59 -6.06 -3.87
N MET A 63 -10.61 -6.86 -4.17
CA MET A 63 -11.40 -7.54 -3.12
C MET A 63 -10.57 -8.57 -2.34
N LEU A 64 -9.71 -9.31 -3.03
CA LEU A 64 -8.83 -10.30 -2.41
C LEU A 64 -7.84 -9.63 -1.44
N ILE A 65 -7.14 -8.57 -1.89
CA ILE A 65 -6.16 -7.90 -1.05
C ILE A 65 -6.81 -7.22 0.17
N ASP A 66 -8.02 -6.67 0.01
CA ASP A 66 -8.80 -6.14 1.13
C ASP A 66 -9.12 -7.23 2.17
N GLY A 67 -9.57 -8.40 1.73
CA GLY A 67 -9.84 -9.53 2.61
C GLY A 67 -8.59 -10.01 3.37
N MET A 68 -7.44 -9.99 2.70
CA MET A 68 -6.16 -10.33 3.34
C MET A 68 -5.72 -9.28 4.35
N ILE A 69 -5.91 -7.99 4.05
CA ILE A 69 -5.65 -6.91 5.02
C ILE A 69 -6.58 -7.04 6.21
N GLN A 70 -7.86 -7.38 6.02
CA GLN A 70 -8.75 -7.66 7.16
C GLN A 70 -8.25 -8.83 8.02
N ALA A 71 -7.66 -9.86 7.40
CA ALA A 71 -7.10 -11.00 8.12
C ALA A 71 -5.79 -10.68 8.86
N VAL A 72 -4.91 -9.85 8.28
CA VAL A 72 -3.63 -9.41 8.87
C VAL A 72 -3.46 -7.90 8.64
N PRO A 73 -4.07 -7.06 9.50
CA PRO A 73 -4.18 -5.62 9.24
C PRO A 73 -2.87 -4.85 9.30
N ASP A 74 -1.85 -5.42 9.94
CA ASP A 74 -0.56 -4.75 10.17
C ASP A 74 0.57 -5.36 9.32
N ASN A 75 0.21 -5.91 8.15
CA ASN A 75 1.17 -6.36 7.16
C ASN A 75 1.51 -5.19 6.20
N GLU A 76 2.70 -4.60 6.37
CA GLU A 76 3.15 -3.45 5.58
C GLU A 76 3.18 -3.71 4.07
N GLN A 77 3.49 -4.94 3.64
CA GLN A 77 3.56 -5.31 2.23
C GLN A 77 2.17 -5.35 1.58
N LEU A 78 1.17 -5.89 2.30
CA LEU A 78 -0.21 -5.89 1.82
C LEU A 78 -0.77 -4.47 1.74
N LEU A 79 -0.50 -3.64 2.75
CA LEU A 79 -0.96 -2.25 2.77
C LEU A 79 -0.40 -1.46 1.59
N ILE A 80 0.91 -1.57 1.31
CA ILE A 80 1.52 -0.82 0.21
C ILE A 80 1.10 -1.36 -1.16
N ALA A 81 0.94 -2.67 -1.31
CA ALA A 81 0.43 -3.29 -2.53
C ALA A 81 -1.03 -2.87 -2.82
N ALA A 82 -1.87 -2.75 -1.79
CA ALA A 82 -3.23 -2.24 -1.95
C ALA A 82 -3.22 -0.78 -2.39
N ALA A 83 -2.46 0.08 -1.72
CA ALA A 83 -2.31 1.49 -2.10
C ALA A 83 -1.93 1.66 -3.58
N GLN A 84 -0.90 0.92 -4.01
CA GLN A 84 -0.47 0.88 -5.42
C GLN A 84 -1.59 0.46 -6.36
N SER A 85 -2.28 -0.63 -6.03
CA SER A 85 -3.28 -1.24 -6.91
C SER A 85 -4.52 -0.38 -7.06
N TYR A 86 -5.04 0.17 -5.96
CA TYR A 86 -6.16 1.11 -5.97
C TYR A 86 -5.82 2.37 -6.78
N SER A 87 -4.66 2.97 -6.54
CA SER A 87 -4.24 4.18 -7.26
C SER A 87 -4.02 3.93 -8.75
N SER A 88 -3.40 2.80 -9.10
CA SER A 88 -3.14 2.46 -10.51
C SER A 88 -4.43 2.14 -11.26
N PHE A 89 -5.34 1.37 -10.64
CA PHE A 89 -6.63 1.04 -11.23
C PHE A 89 -7.48 2.28 -11.46
N ALA A 90 -7.58 3.16 -10.46
CA ALA A 90 -8.31 4.42 -10.56
C ALA A 90 -7.77 5.26 -11.72
N SER A 91 -6.45 5.46 -11.78
CA SER A 91 -5.80 6.30 -12.79
C SER A 91 -5.94 5.75 -14.21
N LEU A 92 -5.82 4.44 -14.39
CA LEU A 92 -5.73 3.84 -15.72
C LEU A 92 -7.10 3.54 -16.34
N PHE A 93 -8.11 3.29 -15.51
CA PHE A 93 -9.35 2.70 -15.99
C PHE A 93 -10.61 3.41 -15.54
N VAL A 94 -10.56 4.25 -14.50
CA VAL A 94 -11.77 4.80 -13.87
C VAL A 94 -11.85 6.32 -14.01
N GLU A 95 -10.80 7.05 -13.69
CA GLU A 95 -10.86 8.50 -13.46
C GLU A 95 -11.45 9.31 -14.61
N ASP A 96 -11.07 9.01 -15.86
CA ASP A 96 -11.56 9.74 -17.02
C ASP A 96 -13.06 9.52 -17.29
N GLN A 97 -13.61 8.41 -16.80
CA GLN A 97 -15.00 8.00 -17.01
C GLN A 97 -15.90 8.33 -15.82
N ASP A 98 -15.37 8.17 -14.60
CA ASP A 98 -16.11 8.33 -13.35
C ASP A 98 -15.18 8.89 -12.26
N LYS A 99 -15.22 10.22 -12.10
CA LYS A 99 -14.40 10.93 -11.11
C LYS A 99 -14.85 10.67 -9.68
N GLU A 100 -16.14 10.45 -9.45
CA GLU A 100 -16.68 10.19 -8.11
C GLU A 100 -16.19 8.83 -7.62
N TYR A 101 -16.28 7.81 -8.47
CA TYR A 101 -15.76 6.50 -8.14
C TYR A 101 -14.23 6.49 -8.03
N ALA A 102 -13.51 7.18 -8.91
CA ALA A 102 -12.06 7.35 -8.78
C ALA A 102 -11.67 8.02 -7.45
N ASN A 103 -12.44 9.01 -6.98
CA ASN A 103 -12.22 9.63 -5.67
C ASN A 103 -12.33 8.61 -4.52
N LEU A 104 -13.33 7.72 -4.55
CA LEU A 104 -13.47 6.63 -3.58
C LEU A 104 -12.27 5.67 -3.61
N LEU A 105 -11.81 5.30 -4.80
CA LEU A 105 -10.66 4.41 -4.98
C LEU A 105 -9.35 5.05 -4.48
N TYR A 106 -9.09 6.32 -4.84
CA TYR A 106 -7.94 7.05 -4.33
C TYR A 106 -8.01 7.26 -2.82
N GLY A 107 -9.19 7.52 -2.27
CA GLY A 107 -9.42 7.61 -0.82
C GLY A 107 -9.05 6.30 -0.12
N ARG A 108 -9.47 5.15 -0.66
CA ARG A 108 -9.12 3.83 -0.11
C ARG A 108 -7.62 3.53 -0.25
N GLY A 109 -7.03 3.85 -1.39
CA GLY A 109 -5.57 3.75 -1.60
C GLY A 109 -4.79 4.63 -0.61
N LYS A 110 -5.24 5.88 -0.38
CA LYS A 110 -4.65 6.81 0.60
C LYS A 110 -4.69 6.23 2.01
N GLN A 111 -5.80 5.61 2.42
CA GLN A 111 -5.91 4.99 3.75
C GLN A 111 -4.87 3.88 3.95
N TYR A 112 -4.73 2.97 2.99
CA TYR A 112 -3.72 1.91 3.07
C TYR A 112 -2.30 2.45 3.01
N ALA A 113 -2.05 3.47 2.18
CA ALA A 113 -0.74 4.10 2.07
C ALA A 113 -0.32 4.77 3.39
N LEU A 114 -1.19 5.58 3.99
CA LEU A 114 -0.94 6.22 5.29
C LEU A 114 -0.70 5.17 6.38
N LYS A 115 -1.50 4.11 6.44
CA LYS A 115 -1.29 3.02 7.40
C LYS A 115 0.06 2.33 7.19
N SER A 116 0.45 2.10 5.93
CA SER A 116 1.77 1.52 5.63
C SER A 116 2.92 2.45 6.06
N LEU A 117 2.75 3.76 5.94
CA LEU A 117 3.73 4.77 6.37
C LEU A 117 3.86 4.80 7.91
N GLU A 118 2.76 4.59 8.64
CA GLU A 118 2.79 4.43 10.10
C GLU A 118 3.67 3.25 10.52
N MET A 119 3.59 2.13 9.79
CA MET A 119 4.43 0.94 10.03
C MET A 119 5.93 1.24 9.80
N ARG A 120 6.26 2.28 9.03
CA ARG A 120 7.64 2.74 8.80
C ARG A 120 8.15 3.76 9.82
N GLY A 121 7.32 4.14 10.80
CA GLY A 121 7.70 5.03 11.91
C GLY A 121 7.03 6.41 11.88
N VAL A 122 6.27 6.75 10.84
CA VAL A 122 5.53 8.01 10.73
C VAL A 122 4.13 7.83 11.32
N ARG A 123 4.03 7.72 12.66
CA ARG A 123 2.75 7.41 13.35
C ARG A 123 1.70 8.51 13.19
N GLU A 124 0.44 8.21 12.93
CA GLU A 124 -0.64 9.22 12.87
C GLU A 124 -0.30 10.44 11.98
N PRO A 125 0.08 10.24 10.70
CA PRO A 125 0.59 11.29 9.80
C PRO A 125 -0.39 12.46 9.60
N LEU A 126 -1.68 12.24 9.85
CA LEU A 126 -2.74 13.26 9.74
C LEU A 126 -2.97 14.05 11.04
N ARG A 127 -2.63 13.51 12.21
CA ARG A 127 -2.99 14.13 13.51
C ARG A 127 -1.87 14.97 14.12
N ARG A 128 -0.62 14.67 13.75
CA ARG A 128 0.56 15.40 14.24
C ARG A 128 0.70 16.78 13.62
N THR A 129 1.51 17.64 14.23
CA THR A 129 1.87 18.95 13.67
C THR A 129 2.58 18.80 12.32
N PHE A 130 2.72 19.89 11.56
CA PHE A 130 3.46 19.85 10.31
C PHE A 130 4.95 19.58 10.56
N GLU A 131 5.50 20.23 11.58
CA GLU A 131 6.88 20.10 12.02
C GLU A 131 7.19 18.65 12.44
N ASP A 132 6.39 18.05 13.32
CA ASP A 132 6.59 16.66 13.78
C ASP A 132 6.48 15.65 12.64
N PHE A 133 5.62 15.93 11.65
CA PHE A 133 5.50 15.12 10.46
C PHE A 133 6.80 15.17 9.65
N THR A 134 7.27 16.37 9.31
CA THR A 134 8.52 16.54 8.53
C THR A 134 9.74 15.95 9.25
N GLU A 135 9.80 16.06 10.58
CA GLU A 135 10.87 15.45 11.37
C GLU A 135 10.84 13.92 11.26
N SER A 136 9.66 13.31 11.37
CA SER A 136 9.54 11.85 11.26
C SER A 136 9.91 11.29 9.88
N LEU A 137 9.76 12.08 8.81
CA LEU A 137 10.20 11.68 7.48
C LEU A 137 11.73 11.48 7.41
N LYS A 138 12.51 12.17 8.27
CA LYS A 138 13.98 12.02 8.33
C LYS A 138 14.43 10.64 8.82
N THR A 139 13.55 9.90 9.50
CA THR A 139 13.84 8.54 9.97
C THR A 139 13.70 7.48 8.86
N LEU A 140 13.05 7.85 7.75
CA LEU A 140 12.86 6.98 6.61
C LEU A 140 14.18 6.82 5.84
N ARG A 141 14.37 5.63 5.28
CA ARG A 141 15.57 5.20 4.56
C ARG A 141 15.21 4.87 3.11
N LYS A 142 16.24 4.64 2.29
CA LYS A 142 16.10 4.16 0.90
C LYS A 142 15.17 2.95 0.68
N LYS A 143 14.99 2.08 1.69
CA LYS A 143 14.04 0.94 1.59
C LYS A 143 12.56 1.35 1.77
N ASP A 144 12.30 2.54 2.27
CA ASP A 144 10.97 3.07 2.60
C ASP A 144 10.34 3.83 1.42
N VAL A 145 11.05 3.89 0.31
CA VAL A 145 10.73 4.68 -0.87
C VAL A 145 9.41 4.28 -1.52
N PRO A 146 9.07 2.98 -1.66
CA PRO A 146 7.74 2.61 -2.13
C PRO A 146 6.63 3.17 -1.23
N TYR A 147 6.85 3.18 0.08
CA TYR A 147 5.90 3.70 1.08
C TYR A 147 5.72 5.21 0.96
N ILE A 148 6.82 5.95 0.77
CA ILE A 148 6.78 7.40 0.54
C ILE A 148 6.06 7.71 -0.77
N PHE A 149 6.47 7.04 -1.86
CA PHE A 149 5.97 7.29 -3.21
C PHE A 149 4.47 7.03 -3.33
N TRP A 150 3.99 5.86 -2.91
CA TRP A 150 2.58 5.53 -3.04
C TRP A 150 1.72 6.32 -2.05
N THR A 151 2.25 6.68 -0.87
CA THR A 151 1.55 7.63 0.03
C THR A 151 1.38 8.98 -0.63
N ALA A 152 2.46 9.57 -1.15
CA ALA A 152 2.40 10.85 -1.84
C ALA A 152 1.46 10.78 -3.06
N THR A 153 1.51 9.70 -3.84
CA THR A 153 0.70 9.53 -5.06
C THR A 153 -0.80 9.40 -4.74
N CYS A 154 -1.17 8.49 -3.84
CA CYS A 154 -2.58 8.30 -3.48
C CYS A 154 -3.15 9.57 -2.85
N TRP A 155 -2.37 10.20 -1.97
CA TRP A 155 -2.77 11.41 -1.27
C TRP A 155 -2.92 12.60 -2.24
N ALA A 156 -1.95 12.81 -3.14
CA ALA A 156 -2.02 13.85 -4.16
C ALA A 156 -3.23 13.68 -5.09
N ASN A 157 -3.48 12.45 -5.57
CA ASN A 157 -4.61 12.18 -6.45
C ASN A 157 -5.95 12.39 -5.74
N TRP A 158 -6.05 11.97 -4.49
CA TRP A 158 -7.23 12.26 -3.67
C TRP A 158 -7.41 13.78 -3.49
N ILE A 159 -6.38 14.54 -3.11
CA ILE A 159 -6.49 16.01 -3.00
C ILE A 159 -6.90 16.64 -4.34
N ARG A 160 -6.33 16.18 -5.45
CA ARG A 160 -6.63 16.71 -6.79
C ARG A 160 -8.09 16.55 -7.18
N LEU A 161 -8.76 15.50 -6.72
CA LEU A 161 -10.19 15.29 -6.94
C LEU A 161 -11.09 15.99 -5.91
N ASN A 162 -10.53 16.60 -4.85
CA ASN A 162 -11.27 17.32 -3.79
C ASN A 162 -10.71 18.75 -3.60
N LEU A 163 -10.33 19.44 -4.67
CA LEU A 163 -9.72 20.79 -4.60
C LEU A 163 -10.67 21.88 -4.08
N ASP A 164 -11.96 21.59 -4.03
CA ASP A 164 -13.03 22.41 -3.47
C ASP A 164 -13.17 22.26 -1.94
N SER A 165 -12.57 21.23 -1.34
CA SER A 165 -12.49 21.05 0.11
C SER A 165 -11.27 21.76 0.70
N ILE A 166 -11.52 22.66 1.65
CA ILE A 166 -10.47 23.33 2.42
C ILE A 166 -9.66 22.29 3.21
N GLU A 167 -10.34 21.27 3.76
CA GLU A 167 -9.75 20.18 4.51
C GLU A 167 -8.74 19.42 3.64
N ALA A 168 -9.13 19.02 2.42
CA ALA A 168 -8.23 18.33 1.50
C ALA A 168 -7.03 19.19 1.08
N VAL A 169 -7.27 20.46 0.73
CA VAL A 169 -6.20 21.38 0.30
C VAL A 169 -5.22 21.69 1.45
N SER A 170 -5.70 21.73 2.70
CA SER A 170 -4.84 21.96 3.87
C SER A 170 -3.79 20.87 4.10
N GLU A 171 -4.01 19.66 3.56
CA GLU A 171 -3.09 18.54 3.67
C GLU A 171 -1.95 18.57 2.63
N LEU A 172 -2.03 19.44 1.61
CA LEU A 172 -1.08 19.52 0.50
C LEU A 172 0.39 19.69 0.94
N PRO A 173 0.74 20.51 1.95
CA PRO A 173 2.14 20.66 2.40
C PRO A 173 2.78 19.34 2.86
N ARG A 174 1.98 18.40 3.39
CA ARG A 174 2.46 17.08 3.81
C ARG A 174 2.82 16.21 2.62
N VAL A 175 2.01 16.28 1.56
CA VAL A 175 2.29 15.61 0.28
C VAL A 175 3.57 16.17 -0.35
N GLU A 176 3.71 17.49 -0.37
CA GLU A 176 4.93 18.15 -0.87
C GLU A 176 6.17 17.69 -0.10
N SER A 177 6.08 17.59 1.22
CA SER A 177 7.18 17.13 2.08
C SER A 177 7.59 15.67 1.81
N LEU A 178 6.62 14.79 1.54
CA LEU A 178 6.90 13.41 1.12
C LEU A 178 7.67 13.39 -0.21
N MET A 179 7.26 14.21 -1.18
CA MET A 179 7.91 14.30 -2.49
C MET A 179 9.29 14.97 -2.45
N SER A 180 9.52 15.89 -1.51
CA SER A 180 10.79 16.63 -1.35
C SER A 180 11.77 15.97 -0.38
N THR A 181 11.50 14.75 0.09
CA THR A 181 12.42 14.04 1.00
C THR A 181 13.76 13.78 0.28
N LYS A 182 14.89 14.09 0.93
CA LYS A 182 16.26 14.29 0.35
C LYS A 182 16.81 13.16 -0.55
N ASP A 183 16.20 11.98 -0.57
CA ASP A 183 16.48 10.91 -1.52
C ASP A 183 15.73 11.12 -2.87
N SER A 184 15.40 12.38 -3.19
CA SER A 184 14.59 12.87 -4.31
C SER A 184 15.21 12.67 -5.72
N THR A 185 16.12 11.72 -5.90
CA THR A 185 16.39 11.10 -7.22
C THR A 185 15.52 9.87 -7.49
N MET A 186 14.64 9.50 -6.55
CA MET A 186 13.62 8.46 -6.72
C MET A 186 12.44 8.97 -7.53
N ALA A 187 12.69 9.19 -8.82
CA ALA A 187 11.73 8.79 -9.83
C ALA A 187 11.26 7.36 -9.49
N ALA A 188 9.97 7.09 -9.73
CA ALA A 188 9.23 5.86 -9.43
C ALA A 188 10.08 4.56 -9.42
N PRO A 189 9.70 3.52 -8.65
CA PRO A 189 10.40 2.23 -8.64
C PRO A 189 10.81 1.85 -10.06
N THR A 190 12.08 1.51 -10.30
CA THR A 190 12.62 1.46 -11.66
C THR A 190 11.97 0.43 -12.58
N SER A 191 11.21 -0.49 -12.00
CA SER A 191 10.38 -1.44 -12.73
C SER A 191 8.98 -0.93 -13.08
N SER A 192 8.49 0.17 -12.51
CA SER A 192 7.13 0.70 -12.72
C SER A 192 7.03 1.70 -13.87
N TRP A 193 8.13 2.40 -14.20
CA TRP A 193 8.17 3.39 -15.29
C TRP A 193 8.54 2.83 -16.66
N GLU A 194 8.97 1.57 -16.74
CA GLU A 194 9.17 0.86 -18.02
C GLU A 194 7.85 0.37 -18.65
N TYR A 195 6.75 0.31 -17.88
CA TYR A 195 5.46 -0.25 -18.32
C TYR A 195 4.32 0.76 -18.56
N GLY A 196 4.62 2.06 -18.73
CA GLY A 196 3.65 3.01 -19.29
C GLY A 196 2.38 3.30 -18.46
N LEU A 197 2.41 3.10 -17.14
CA LEU A 197 1.24 3.21 -16.25
C LEU A 197 0.83 4.65 -15.85
N LEU A 198 1.24 5.68 -16.59
CA LEU A 198 0.79 7.06 -16.38
C LEU A 198 0.32 7.70 -17.70
N PRO A 199 -0.93 7.46 -18.14
CA PRO A 199 -1.60 8.34 -19.08
C PRO A 199 -2.04 9.61 -18.32
N GLY A 200 -1.81 10.78 -18.92
CA GLY A 200 -2.30 12.04 -18.36
C GLY A 200 -1.26 12.88 -17.62
N ARG A 201 -0.28 13.41 -18.37
CA ARG A 201 0.49 14.57 -17.94
C ARG A 201 -0.46 15.75 -17.70
N LYS A 202 -0.60 16.15 -16.44
CA LYS A 202 -0.56 17.56 -16.02
C LYS A 202 0.39 17.61 -14.83
N SER A 203 1.63 18.03 -15.10
CA SER A 203 2.66 18.12 -14.08
C SER A 203 2.18 19.02 -12.95
N LEU A 204 2.64 18.74 -11.72
CA LEU A 204 2.40 19.50 -10.48
C LEU A 204 2.59 21.03 -10.62
N ALA A 205 3.21 21.49 -11.71
CA ALA A 205 3.22 22.87 -12.16
C ALA A 205 1.80 23.47 -12.30
N GLU A 206 0.78 22.72 -12.74
CA GLU A 206 -0.59 23.22 -12.82
C GLU A 206 -1.26 23.34 -11.44
N ILE A 207 -0.96 22.43 -10.51
CA ILE A 207 -1.48 22.46 -9.13
C ILE A 207 -0.86 23.65 -8.36
N SER A 208 0.45 23.85 -8.51
CA SER A 208 1.17 25.02 -7.99
C SER A 208 0.70 26.35 -8.63
N LYS A 209 0.36 26.34 -9.92
CA LYS A 209 -0.18 27.52 -10.63
C LYS A 209 -1.60 27.88 -10.18
N LYS A 210 -2.45 26.89 -9.88
CA LYS A 210 -3.81 27.11 -9.36
C LYS A 210 -3.79 27.75 -7.96
N ARG A 211 -2.84 27.39 -7.09
CA ARG A 211 -2.62 28.04 -5.78
C ARG A 211 -2.32 29.55 -5.91
N ARG A 212 -1.56 29.93 -6.94
CA ARG A 212 -1.18 31.32 -7.22
C ARG A 212 -2.33 32.22 -7.70
N ASN A 213 -3.48 31.63 -8.03
CA ASN A 213 -4.68 32.33 -8.45
C ASN A 213 -5.79 32.31 -7.37
N ILE A 214 -5.57 31.59 -6.26
CA ILE A 214 -6.53 31.45 -5.15
C ILE A 214 -6.04 32.22 -3.90
N PHE A 215 -4.81 32.72 -3.93
CA PHE A 215 -4.22 33.64 -2.95
C PHE A 215 -3.56 34.82 -3.65
#